data_AF-A0A959W6N1-F1
#
_entry.id   AF-A0A959W6N1-F1
#
_cell.length_a   1.000
_cell.length_b   1.000
_cell.length_c   1.000
_cell.angle_alpha   90.00
_cell.angle_beta   90.00
_cell.angle_gamma   90.00
#
_symmetry.space_group_name_H-M   'P 1'
#
loop_
_entity.id
_entity.type
_entity.pdbx_description
1 polymer ?
#
loop_
_entity_poly.entity_id
_entity_poly.type
_entity_poly.pdbx_seq_one_letter_code
_entity_poly.pdbx_strand_id
1 'polypeptide(L)'
;MTTRPIELSVHNALVLATAPLLMIVPYLLTFSPGIGFLTFFLGASLMGVSLAGSSPARPLSLTAQSGFDWALGIAIFAIGILSGLSGQDPMTTIFLVGFGAAHLALTVSTRYSARGA
;
A
#
# COMPACT_ATOMS: atom_id res chain seq x y z
N MET A 1 -1.16 -13.28 -23.42
CA MET A 1 -0.20 -12.64 -22.50
C MET A 1 -0.82 -11.33 -22.03
N THR A 2 -1.28 -11.26 -20.78
CA THR A 2 -1.75 -9.98 -20.20
C THR A 2 -0.54 -9.09 -19.97
N THR A 3 -0.34 -8.11 -20.84
CA THR A 3 0.70 -7.10 -20.68
C THR A 3 0.34 -6.22 -19.49
N ARG A 4 0.97 -6.49 -18.35
CA ARG A 4 0.88 -5.59 -17.19
C ARG A 4 1.56 -4.26 -17.57
N PRO A 5 0.90 -3.10 -17.41
CA PRO A 5 1.43 -1.85 -17.98
C PRO A 5 2.48 -1.16 -17.10
N ILE A 6 2.47 -1.37 -15.78
CA ILE A 6 3.27 -0.60 -14.83
C ILE A 6 4.59 -1.30 -14.56
N GLU A 7 5.70 -0.56 -14.65
CA GLU A 7 7.03 -1.05 -14.28
C GLU A 7 7.25 -1.00 -12.78
N LEU A 8 8.13 -1.87 -12.28
CA LEU A 8 8.39 -1.96 -10.84
C LEU A 8 8.97 -0.66 -10.27
N SER A 9 9.81 0.03 -11.02
CA SER A 9 10.34 1.35 -10.65
C SER A 9 9.23 2.39 -10.47
N VAL A 10 8.28 2.43 -11.40
CA VAL A 10 7.11 3.32 -11.35
C VAL A 10 6.19 2.96 -10.19
N HIS A 11 5.95 1.66 -9.96
CA HIS A 11 5.21 1.19 -8.79
C HIS A 11 5.85 1.71 -7.50
N ASN A 12 7.14 1.47 -7.30
CA ASN A 12 7.84 1.87 -6.08
C ASN A 12 7.80 3.39 -5.87
N ALA A 13 7.97 4.17 -6.94
CA ALA A 13 7.90 5.62 -6.87
C ALA A 13 6.50 6.10 -6.46
N LEU A 14 5.44 5.51 -7.03
CA LEU A 14 4.06 5.82 -6.68
C LEU A 14 3.77 5.48 -5.21
N VAL A 15 4.15 4.27 -4.76
CA VAL A 15 3.94 3.85 -3.38
C VAL A 15 4.73 4.75 -2.42
N LEU A 16 5.97 5.12 -2.75
CA LEU A 16 6.78 6.02 -1.94
C LEU A 16 6.14 7.42 -1.82
N ALA A 17 5.54 7.92 -2.90
CA ALA A 17 4.83 9.20 -2.90
C ALA A 17 3.51 9.16 -2.12
N THR A 18 2.80 8.03 -2.13
CA THR A 18 1.46 7.93 -1.51
C THR A 18 1.47 7.33 -0.10
N ALA A 19 2.48 6.55 0.29
CA ALA A 19 2.59 5.93 1.61
C ALA A 19 2.52 6.95 2.77
N PRO A 20 3.12 8.16 2.69
CA PRO A 20 2.95 9.19 3.71
C PRO A 20 1.49 9.60 3.92
N LEU A 21 0.64 9.53 2.89
CA LEU A 21 -0.79 9.85 3.04
C LEU A 21 -1.47 8.87 3.99
N LEU A 22 -1.14 7.58 3.92
CA LEU A 22 -1.65 6.56 4.84
C LEU A 22 -1.21 6.83 6.29
N MET A 23 -0.07 7.50 6.48
CA MET A 23 0.44 7.86 7.81
C MET A 23 -0.18 9.15 8.36
N ILE A 24 -0.51 10.12 7.50
CA ILE A 24 -0.89 11.48 7.92
C ILE A 24 -2.41 11.68 7.93
N VAL A 25 -3.11 11.21 6.89
CA VAL A 25 -4.55 11.45 6.71
C VAL A 25 -5.40 11.01 7.92
N PRO A 26 -5.15 9.86 8.56
CA PRO A 26 -5.91 9.45 9.74
C PRO A 26 -5.89 10.47 10.88
N TYR A 27 -4.78 11.18 11.08
CA TYR A 27 -4.67 12.22 12.11
C TYR A 27 -5.35 13.52 11.67
N LEU A 28 -5.27 13.88 10.38
CA LEU A 28 -5.96 15.05 9.83
C LEU A 28 -7.48 14.89 9.87
N LEU A 29 -7.98 13.68 9.62
CA LEU A 29 -9.40 13.35 9.64
C LEU A 29 -9.88 12.86 11.02
N THR A 30 -9.05 12.97 12.06
CA THR A 30 -9.40 12.63 13.44
C THR A 30 -9.95 11.21 13.63
N PHE A 31 -9.40 10.24 12.90
CA PHE A 31 -9.76 8.83 13.04
C PHE A 31 -9.43 8.33 14.44
N SER A 32 -10.01 7.18 14.82
CA SER A 32 -9.73 6.59 16.12
C SER A 32 -8.23 6.31 16.30
N PRO A 33 -7.67 6.51 17.50
CA PRO A 33 -6.23 6.37 17.73
C PRO A 33 -5.68 5.01 17.30
N GLY A 34 -6.45 3.93 17.52
CA GLY A 34 -6.08 2.58 17.11
C GLY A 34 -5.92 2.44 15.59
N ILE A 35 -6.83 3.02 14.80
CA ILE A 35 -6.70 3.06 13.35
C ILE A 35 -5.49 3.90 12.96
N GLY A 36 -5.31 5.08 13.56
CA GLY A 36 -4.17 5.95 13.29
C GLY A 36 -2.82 5.25 13.45
N PHE A 37 -2.63 4.52 14.55
CA PHE A 37 -1.42 3.72 14.75
C PHE A 37 -1.26 2.62 13.70
N LEU A 38 -2.33 1.84 13.44
CA LEU A 38 -2.29 0.77 12.44
C LEU A 38 -1.90 1.28 11.05
N THR A 39 -2.54 2.36 10.61
CA THR A 39 -2.29 2.97 9.30
C THR A 39 -0.90 3.58 9.21
N PHE A 40 -0.38 4.13 10.32
CA PHE A 40 0.99 4.61 10.38
C PHE A 40 2.00 3.47 10.15
N PHE A 41 1.82 2.34 10.85
CA PHE A 41 2.69 1.17 10.67
C PHE A 41 2.59 0.57 9.26
N LEU A 42 1.38 0.53 8.69
CA LEU A 42 1.17 0.05 7.32
C LEU A 42 1.81 0.98 6.29
N GLY A 43 1.70 2.30 6.48
CA GLY A 43 2.34 3.30 5.62
C GLY A 43 3.87 3.23 5.69
N ALA A 44 4.42 3.12 6.90
CA ALA A 44 5.86 2.92 7.09
C ALA A 44 6.35 1.61 6.45
N SER A 45 5.56 0.53 6.55
CA SER A 45 5.86 -0.76 5.91
C SER A 45 5.89 -0.65 4.39
N LEU A 46 4.87 -0.03 3.78
CA LEU A 46 4.82 0.23 2.33
C LEU A 46 6.03 1.04 1.84
N MET A 47 6.38 2.07 2.60
CA MET A 47 7.55 2.90 2.33
C MET A 47 8.84 2.08 2.39
N GLY A 48 9.01 1.27 3.43
CA GLY A 48 10.18 0.39 3.59
C GLY A 48 10.32 -0.61 2.46
N VAL A 49 9.24 -1.26 2.05
CA VAL A 49 9.21 -2.21 0.91
C VAL A 49 9.59 -1.50 -0.39
N SER A 50 9.05 -0.30 -0.63
CA SER A 50 9.32 0.49 -1.84
C SER A 50 10.77 0.97 -1.91
N LEU A 51 11.34 1.39 -0.78
CA LEU A 51 12.75 1.77 -0.68
C LEU A 51 13.67 0.57 -0.90
N ALA A 52 13.35 -0.57 -0.31
CA ALA A 52 14.09 -1.81 -0.50
C ALA A 52 14.04 -2.27 -1.97
N GLY A 53 12.88 -2.18 -2.62
CA GLY A 53 12.72 -2.51 -4.04
C GLY A 53 13.43 -1.54 -5.00
N SER A 54 13.70 -0.31 -4.56
CA SER A 54 14.39 0.73 -5.34
C SER A 54 15.90 0.78 -5.08
N SER A 55 16.39 0.01 -4.10
CA SER A 55 17.81 -0.02 -3.75
C SER A 55 18.63 -0.77 -4.80
N PRO A 56 19.82 -0.27 -5.20
CA PRO A 56 20.75 -1.01 -6.06
C PRO A 56 21.15 -2.37 -5.49
N ALA A 57 21.23 -2.48 -4.17
CA ALA A 57 21.58 -3.72 -3.48
C ALA A 57 20.45 -4.76 -3.48
N ARG A 58 19.22 -4.37 -3.87
CA ARG A 58 17.98 -5.18 -3.85
C ARG A 58 17.93 -6.21 -2.71
N PRO A 59 17.81 -5.76 -1.46
CA PRO A 59 17.77 -6.66 -0.31
C PRO A 59 16.54 -7.59 -0.29
N LEU A 60 15.50 -7.27 -1.07
CA LEU A 60 14.30 -8.10 -1.22
C LEU A 60 14.28 -8.79 -2.59
N SER A 61 13.92 -10.08 -2.61
CA SER A 61 13.62 -10.77 -3.85
C SER A 61 12.33 -10.24 -4.48
N LEU A 62 12.19 -10.34 -5.81
CA LEU A 62 10.98 -9.88 -6.52
C LEU A 62 9.71 -10.56 -6.00
N THR A 63 9.80 -11.85 -5.66
CA THR A 63 8.68 -12.60 -5.08
C THR A 63 8.29 -12.06 -3.72
N ALA A 64 9.28 -11.78 -2.85
CA ALA A 64 9.02 -11.20 -1.52
C ALA A 64 8.37 -9.83 -1.63
N GLN A 65 8.90 -8.96 -2.51
CA GLN A 65 8.31 -7.64 -2.76
C GLN A 65 6.85 -7.75 -3.23
N SER A 66 6.59 -8.56 -4.25
CA SER A 66 5.21 -8.77 -4.74
C SER A 66 4.29 -9.32 -3.65
N GLY A 67 4.80 -10.21 -2.79
CA GLY A 67 4.06 -10.77 -1.67
C GLY A 67 3.69 -9.69 -0.64
N PHE A 68 4.60 -8.78 -0.32
CA PHE A 68 4.32 -7.65 0.56
C PHE A 68 3.29 -6.69 -0.02
N ASP A 69 3.40 -6.33 -1.30
CA ASP A 69 2.44 -5.41 -1.94
C ASP A 69 1.01 -5.99 -1.94
N TRP A 70 0.88 -7.29 -2.18
CA TRP A 70 -0.41 -7.99 -2.05
C TRP A 70 -0.90 -8.03 -0.60
N ALA A 71 -0.05 -8.45 0.34
CA ALA A 71 -0.43 -8.61 1.74
C ALA A 71 -0.84 -7.27 2.37
N LEU A 72 -0.07 -6.21 2.13
CA LEU A 72 -0.35 -4.87 2.64
C LEU A 72 -1.60 -4.29 1.99
N GLY A 73 -1.76 -4.43 0.67
CA GLY A 73 -2.97 -3.99 -0.03
C GLY A 73 -4.24 -4.67 0.49
N ILE A 74 -4.21 -6.00 0.66
CA ILE A 74 -5.33 -6.78 1.21
C ILE A 74 -5.61 -6.37 2.65
N ALA A 75 -4.57 -6.21 3.48
CA ALA A 75 -4.73 -5.82 4.87
C ALA A 75 -5.39 -4.45 5.00
N ILE A 76 -4.91 -3.44 4.26
CA ILE A 76 -5.48 -2.07 4.28
C ILE A 76 -6.96 -2.11 3.84
N PHE A 77 -7.24 -2.81 2.74
CA PHE A 77 -8.60 -2.95 2.21
C PHE A 77 -9.54 -3.66 3.22
N ALA A 78 -9.09 -4.75 3.82
CA ALA A 78 -9.86 -5.51 4.81
C ALA A 78 -10.11 -4.70 6.09
N ILE A 79 -9.11 -3.97 6.58
CA ILE A 79 -9.29 -3.06 7.73
C ILE A 79 -10.33 -2.00 7.42
N GLY A 80 -10.34 -1.44 6.20
CA GLY A 80 -11.37 -0.51 5.76
C GLY A 80 -12.78 -1.12 5.81
N ILE A 81 -12.96 -2.33 5.29
CA ILE A 81 -14.25 -3.04 5.36
C ILE A 81 -14.67 -3.27 6.82
N LEU A 82 -13.76 -3.79 7.66
CA LEU A 82 -14.04 -4.05 9.07
C LEU A 82 -14.37 -2.76 9.84
N SER A 83 -13.73 -1.64 9.48
CA SER A 83 -14.03 -0.32 10.03
C SER A 83 -15.48 0.09 9.73
N GLY A 84 -15.96 -0.14 8.51
CA GLY A 84 -17.35 0.13 8.14
C GLY A 84 -18.34 -0.77 8.88
N LEU A 85 -18.04 -2.06 9.02
CA LEU A 85 -18.88 -3.01 9.74
C LEU A 85 -18.94 -2.77 11.25
N SER A 86 -17.91 -2.15 11.82
CA SER A 86 -17.83 -1.82 13.25
C SER A 86 -18.44 -0.46 13.60
N GLY A 87 -19.02 0.26 12.63
CA GLY A 87 -19.68 1.54 12.86
C GLY A 87 -18.72 2.71 13.12
N GLN A 88 -17.47 2.61 12.66
CA GLN A 88 -16.55 3.75 12.65
C GLN A 88 -17.04 4.84 11.67
N ASP A 89 -16.40 6.02 11.74
CA ASP A 89 -16.69 7.12 10.82
C ASP A 89 -16.64 6.64 9.34
N PRO A 90 -17.65 6.95 8.51
CA PRO A 90 -17.67 6.59 7.09
C PRO A 90 -16.40 7.01 6.33
N MET A 91 -15.78 8.13 6.69
CA MET A 91 -14.53 8.60 6.08
C MET A 91 -13.37 7.63 6.33
N THR A 92 -13.34 6.94 7.48
CA THR A 92 -12.34 5.91 7.76
C THR A 92 -12.47 4.76 6.77
N THR A 93 -13.71 4.32 6.54
CA THR A 93 -14.02 3.24 5.59
C THR A 93 -13.66 3.64 4.17
N ILE A 94 -14.13 4.80 3.72
CA ILE A 94 -13.89 5.31 2.36
C ILE A 94 -12.40 5.44 2.10
N PHE A 95 -11.64 6.03 3.05
CA PHE A 95 -10.21 6.23 2.90
C PHE A 95 -9.46 4.90 2.80
N LEU A 96 -9.68 3.97 3.74
CA LEU A 96 -8.92 2.71 3.78
C LEU A 96 -9.31 1.74 2.68
N VAL A 97 -10.61 1.62 2.38
CA VAL A 97 -11.07 0.81 1.23
C VAL A 97 -10.55 1.42 -0.07
N GLY A 98 -10.64 2.73 -0.24
CA GLY A 98 -10.15 3.43 -1.42
C GLY A 98 -8.64 3.28 -1.60
N PHE A 99 -7.86 3.51 -0.55
CA PHE A 99 -6.40 3.36 -0.58
C PHE A 99 -6.00 1.90 -0.84
N GLY A 100 -6.59 0.95 -0.12
CA GLY A 100 -6.32 -0.48 -0.30
C GLY A 100 -6.66 -0.96 -1.70
N ALA A 101 -7.82 -0.56 -2.25
CA ALA A 101 -8.23 -0.87 -3.60
C ALA A 101 -7.28 -0.26 -4.65
N ALA A 102 -6.88 1.01 -4.47
CA ALA A 102 -5.94 1.67 -5.36
C ALA A 102 -4.57 0.97 -5.35
N HIS A 103 -4.07 0.60 -4.16
CA HIS A 103 -2.82 -0.13 -4.02
C HIS A 103 -2.91 -1.52 -4.66
N LEU A 104 -4.00 -2.26 -4.46
CA LEU A 104 -4.21 -3.56 -5.11
C LEU A 104 -4.32 -3.45 -6.63
N ALA A 105 -5.01 -2.43 -7.14
CA ALA A 105 -5.08 -2.16 -8.58
C ALA A 105 -3.69 -1.86 -9.16
N LEU A 106 -2.87 -1.10 -8.43
CA LEU A 106 -1.47 -0.85 -8.76
C LEU A 106 -0.67 -2.15 -8.78
N THR A 107 -0.76 -2.97 -7.74
CA THR A 107 -0.08 -4.28 -7.61
C THR A 107 -0.45 -5.25 -8.74
N VAL A 108 -1.73 -5.39 -9.08
CA VAL A 108 -2.21 -6.21 -10.21
C VAL A 108 -1.63 -5.73 -11.54
N SER A 109 -1.53 -4.41 -11.70
CA SER A 109 -1.04 -3.77 -12.92
C SER A 109 0.49 -3.78 -13.04
N THR A 110 1.21 -4.23 -12.01
CA THR A 110 2.67 -4.13 -11.92
C THR A 110 3.39 -5.35 -12.48
N ARG A 111 4.36 -5.09 -13.36
CA ARG A 111 5.33 -6.06 -13.89
C ARG A 111 6.46 -6.26 -12.89
N TYR A 112 6.38 -7.31 -12.09
CA TYR A 112 7.49 -7.75 -11.24
C TYR A 112 8.52 -8.51 -12.10
N SER A 113 9.45 -7.79 -12.72
CA SER A 113 10.48 -8.38 -13.58
C SER A 113 11.83 -7.70 -13.40
N ALA A 114 12.91 -8.49 -13.48
CA ALA A 114 14.28 -8.00 -13.41
C ALA A 114 14.70 -7.17 -14.64
N ARG A 115 13.99 -7.30 -15.78
CA ARG A 115 14.31 -6.58 -17.03
C ARG A 115 13.69 -5.17 -17.12
N GLY A 116 12.88 -4.77 -16.15
CA GLY A 116 12.22 -3.45 -16.07
C GLY A 116 12.39 -2.77 -14.72
N ALA A 117 13.51 -3.04 -14.05
CA ALA A 117 13.88 -2.50 -12.74
C ALA A 117 15.37 -2.16 -12.75
#